data_AF-A0A6P1W9F2-F1
#
_entry.id   AF-A0A6P1W9F2-F1
#
_cell.length_a   1.000
_cell.length_b   1.000
_cell.length_c   1.000
_cell.angle_alpha   90.00
_cell.angle_beta   90.00
_cell.angle_gamma   90.00
#
_symmetry.space_group_name_H-M   'P 1'
#
loop_
_entity.id
_entity.type
_entity.pdbx_description
1 polymer ?
#
loop_
_entity_poly.entity_id
_entity_poly.type
_entity_poly.pdbx_seq_one_letter_code
_entity_poly.pdbx_strand_id
1 'polypeptide(L)'
;MRQMVAAVLLGQLNIDQATERYKVNRMTVLRWIRKIEEETKANKQAASCDSDLPPPRKRASTKNSPQQNEAEVNQLRAKLRSLEQELEAANFKVLYYSTLVRVAKHELGVDIEKKSVTKPSGLC
;
A
#
# COMPACT_ATOMS: atom_id res chain seq x y z
N MET A 1 -15.29 -18.70 0.30
CA MET A 1 -14.87 -18.45 1.70
C MET A 1 -13.42 -17.98 1.80
N ARG A 2 -12.41 -18.80 1.45
CA ARG A 2 -10.97 -18.42 1.61
C ARG A 2 -10.57 -17.14 0.88
N GLN A 3 -11.05 -16.95 -0.35
CA GLN A 3 -10.78 -15.73 -1.14
C GLN A 3 -11.34 -14.46 -0.49
N MET A 4 -12.53 -14.53 0.10
CA MET A 4 -13.13 -13.41 0.83
C MET A 4 -12.32 -13.07 2.08
N VAL A 5 -11.95 -14.07 2.87
CA VAL A 5 -11.12 -13.87 4.07
C VAL A 5 -9.74 -13.28 3.69
N ALA A 6 -9.14 -13.74 2.60
CA ALA A 6 -7.88 -13.18 2.10
C ALA A 6 -8.04 -11.70 1.72
N ALA A 7 -9.11 -11.32 1.03
CA ALA A 7 -9.40 -9.93 0.69
C ALA A 7 -9.61 -9.04 1.93
N VAL A 8 -10.22 -9.59 2.99
CA VAL A 8 -10.39 -8.87 4.27
C VAL A 8 -9.06 -8.72 5.00
N LEU A 9 -8.24 -9.77 5.07
CA LEU A 9 -6.92 -9.71 5.71
C LEU A 9 -5.94 -8.78 4.98
N LEU A 10 -6.11 -8.63 3.67
CA LEU A 10 -5.34 -7.69 2.84
C LEU A 10 -5.88 -6.25 2.92
N GLY A 11 -6.95 -6.00 3.70
CA GLY A 11 -7.55 -4.67 3.86
C GLY A 11 -8.29 -4.15 2.62
N GLN A 12 -8.50 -4.99 1.60
CA GLN A 12 -9.19 -4.63 0.36
C GLN A 12 -10.70 -4.58 0.52
N LEU A 13 -11.23 -5.33 1.50
CA LEU A 13 -12.64 -5.31 1.87
C LEU A 13 -12.75 -5.17 3.38
N ASN A 14 -13.58 -4.24 3.83
CA ASN A 14 -13.95 -4.18 5.24
C ASN A 14 -14.88 -5.37 5.58
N ILE A 15 -14.92 -5.76 6.85
CA ILE A 15 -15.78 -6.85 7.34
C ILE A 15 -17.24 -6.56 6.97
N ASP A 16 -17.70 -5.32 7.15
CA ASP A 16 -19.09 -4.96 6.87
C ASP A 16 -19.38 -5.04 5.36
N GLN A 17 -18.44 -4.61 4.51
CA GLN A 17 -18.54 -4.77 3.05
C GLN A 17 -18.52 -6.24 2.63
N ALA A 18 -17.75 -7.08 3.32
CA ALA A 18 -17.74 -8.52 3.08
C ALA A 18 -19.07 -9.17 3.49
N THR A 19 -19.69 -8.73 4.58
CA THR A 19 -21.01 -9.24 4.99
C THR A 19 -22.10 -8.90 3.98
N GLU A 20 -22.07 -7.68 3.44
CA GLU A 20 -23.04 -7.22 2.45
C GLU A 20 -22.85 -7.93 1.10
N ARG A 21 -21.61 -7.98 0.60
CA ARG A 21 -21.30 -8.58 -0.71
C ARG A 21 -21.55 -10.08 -0.76
N TYR A 22 -21.19 -10.78 0.31
CA TYR A 22 -21.34 -12.23 0.37
C TYR A 22 -22.65 -12.66 1.05
N LYS A 23 -23.45 -11.70 1.52
CA LYS A 23 -24.71 -11.93 2.26
C LYS A 23 -24.53 -12.90 3.43
N VAL A 24 -23.43 -12.72 4.16
CA VAL A 24 -23.04 -13.58 5.27
C VAL A 24 -23.06 -12.78 6.56
N ASN A 25 -23.53 -13.39 7.65
CA ASN A 25 -23.51 -12.74 8.96
C ASN A 25 -22.07 -12.40 9.39
N ARG A 26 -21.88 -11.23 10.00
CA ARG A 26 -20.60 -10.73 10.52
C ARG A 26 -19.87 -11.75 11.38
N MET A 27 -20.61 -12.46 12.24
CA MET A 27 -20.05 -13.50 13.11
C MET A 27 -19.46 -14.68 12.32
N THR A 28 -20.05 -14.99 11.16
CA THR A 28 -19.58 -16.06 10.29
C THR A 28 -18.30 -15.64 9.54
N VAL A 29 -18.22 -14.38 9.10
CA VAL A 29 -16.98 -13.81 8.51
C VAL A 29 -15.83 -13.90 9.51
N LEU A 30 -16.06 -13.48 10.76
CA LEU A 30 -15.06 -13.55 11.83
C LEU A 30 -14.66 -14.99 12.16
N ARG A 31 -15.62 -15.93 12.19
CA ARG A 31 -15.35 -17.35 12.38
C ARG A 31 -14.46 -17.91 11.27
N TRP A 32 -14.68 -17.49 10.03
CA TRP A 32 -13.87 -17.94 8.90
C TRP A 32 -12.46 -17.34 8.90
N ILE A 33 -12.30 -16.08 9.31
CA ILE A 33 -10.97 -15.48 9.53
C ILE A 33 -10.21 -16.31 10.56
N ARG A 34 -10.82 -16.55 11.73
CA ARG A 34 -10.21 -17.34 12.82
C ARG A 34 -9.83 -18.74 12.37
N LYS A 35 -10.73 -19.44 11.65
CA LYS A 35 -10.46 -20.78 11.15
C LYS A 35 -9.25 -20.83 10.22
N ILE A 36 -9.09 -19.85 9.33
CA ILE A 36 -7.94 -19.82 8.41
C ILE A 36 -6.64 -19.50 9.17
N GLU A 37 -6.68 -18.62 10.16
CA GLU A 37 -5.53 -18.38 11.03
C GLU A 37 -5.10 -19.65 11.78
N GLU A 38 -6.05 -20.40 12.35
CA GLU A 38 -5.81 -21.69 13.01
C GLU A 38 -5.20 -22.71 12.05
N GLU A 39 -5.73 -22.85 10.84
CA GLU A 39 -5.18 -23.73 9.82
C GLU A 39 -3.75 -23.33 9.41
N THR A 40 -3.47 -22.03 9.27
CA THR A 40 -2.11 -21.56 8.95
C THR A 40 -1.14 -21.82 10.11
N LYS A 41 -1.60 -21.74 11.36
CA LYS A 41 -0.80 -22.05 12.55
C LYS A 41 -0.53 -23.55 12.66
N ALA A 42 -1.55 -24.39 12.48
CA ALA A 42 -1.42 -25.85 12.50
C ALA A 42 -0.48 -26.36 11.38
N ASN A 43 -0.59 -25.81 10.17
CA ASN A 43 0.30 -26.17 9.06
C ASN A 43 1.76 -25.75 9.32
N LYS A 44 1.98 -24.62 10.01
CA LYS A 44 3.32 -24.19 10.43
C LYS A 44 3.93 -25.11 11.50
N GLN A 45 3.11 -25.67 12.39
CA GLN A 45 3.52 -26.62 13.45
C GLN A 45 3.73 -28.05 12.92
N ALA A 46 2.92 -28.52 11.98
CA ALA A 46 3.14 -29.81 11.32
C ALA A 46 4.46 -29.83 10.53
N ALA A 47 4.86 -28.69 9.96
CA ALA A 47 6.14 -28.54 9.28
C ALA A 47 7.38 -28.49 10.20
N SER A 48 7.22 -28.59 11.54
CA SER A 48 8.34 -28.57 12.50
C SER A 48 8.58 -29.91 13.23
N CYS A 49 7.77 -30.94 13.03
CA CYS A 49 7.89 -32.21 13.78
C CYS A 49 8.26 -33.46 12.96
N ASP A 50 8.44 -33.36 11.64
CA ASP A 50 8.93 -34.49 10.83
C ASP A 50 10.35 -34.22 10.35
N SER A 51 11.32 -34.91 10.94
CA SER A 51 12.63 -35.14 10.35
C SER A 51 13.01 -36.59 10.64
N ASP A 52 12.54 -37.48 9.78
CA ASP A 52 13.35 -38.55 9.17
C ASP A 52 12.44 -39.52 8.39
N LEU A 53 12.07 -39.14 7.17
CA LEU A 53 11.86 -39.99 5.97
C LEU A 53 11.43 -39.10 4.77
N PRO A 54 11.80 -39.43 3.51
CA PRO A 54 11.89 -38.45 2.43
C PRO A 54 10.53 -38.22 1.72
N PRO A 55 10.04 -36.97 1.57
CA PRO A 55 8.80 -36.73 0.84
C PRO A 55 8.93 -35.76 -0.36
N PRO A 56 7.91 -35.75 -1.25
CA PRO A 56 8.04 -35.31 -2.64
C PRO A 56 7.99 -33.79 -2.80
N ARG A 57 8.66 -33.33 -3.87
CA ARG A 57 8.75 -31.95 -4.38
C ARG A 57 7.45 -31.16 -4.15
N LYS A 58 7.42 -30.29 -3.13
CA LYS A 58 6.38 -29.28 -2.96
C LYS A 58 7.02 -27.91 -2.71
N ARG A 59 6.66 -27.02 -3.64
CA ARG A 59 7.06 -25.63 -3.85
C ARG A 59 7.58 -24.90 -2.60
N ALA A 60 8.80 -24.39 -2.71
CA ALA A 60 9.38 -23.46 -1.76
C ALA A 60 8.43 -22.30 -1.50
N SER A 61 7.80 -22.28 -0.32
CA SER A 61 7.25 -21.08 0.27
C SER A 61 8.29 -20.57 1.25
N THR A 62 9.03 -19.58 0.79
CA THR A 62 10.03 -18.80 1.52
C THR A 62 9.44 -18.33 2.85
N LYS A 63 9.88 -18.94 3.95
CA LYS A 63 9.64 -18.44 5.30
C LYS A 63 10.56 -17.23 5.50
N ASN A 64 10.03 -16.02 5.31
CA ASN A 64 10.72 -14.79 5.72
C ASN A 64 10.74 -14.74 7.25
N SER A 65 11.91 -14.50 7.83
CA SER A 65 12.12 -14.43 9.27
C SER A 65 11.44 -13.18 9.88
N PRO A 66 10.93 -13.22 11.12
CA PRO A 66 10.26 -12.07 11.75
C PRO A 66 11.15 -10.82 11.85
N GLN A 67 12.48 -10.97 11.94
CA GLN A 67 13.42 -9.84 11.91
C GLN A 67 13.49 -9.14 10.55
N GLN A 68 13.32 -9.87 9.43
CA GLN A 68 13.24 -9.26 8.10
C GLN A 68 12.00 -8.38 7.97
N ASN A 69 10.87 -8.81 8.54
CA ASN A 69 9.63 -8.05 8.48
C ASN A 69 9.73 -6.73 9.29
N GLU A 70 10.37 -6.72 10.46
CA GLU A 70 10.50 -5.47 11.25
C GLU A 70 11.46 -4.47 10.59
N ALA A 71 12.58 -4.94 10.05
CA ALA A 71 13.51 -4.10 9.30
C ALA A 71 12.83 -3.50 8.05
N GLU A 72 12.06 -4.31 7.32
CA GLU A 72 11.29 -3.88 6.16
C GLU A 72 10.21 -2.85 6.55
N VAL A 73 9.46 -3.09 7.63
CA VAL A 73 8.45 -2.14 8.13
C VAL A 73 9.08 -0.82 8.54
N ASN A 74 10.23 -0.83 9.21
CA ASN A 74 10.94 0.39 9.59
C ASN A 74 11.48 1.14 8.36
N GLN A 75 11.98 0.41 7.35
CA GLN A 75 12.40 1.00 6.09
C GLN A 75 11.22 1.65 5.35
N LEU A 76 10.06 1.00 5.31
CA LEU A 76 8.84 1.54 4.71
C LEU A 76 8.37 2.80 5.44
N ARG A 77 8.40 2.81 6.78
CA ARG A 77 8.07 4.01 7.59
C ARG A 77 9.04 5.16 7.34
N ALA A 78 10.33 4.87 7.17
CA ALA A 78 11.31 5.90 6.84
C ALA A 78 11.04 6.50 5.46
N LYS A 79 10.72 5.67 4.46
CA LYS A 79 10.33 6.13 3.12
C LYS A 79 9.07 6.98 3.14
N LEU A 80 8.05 6.57 3.90
CA LEU A 80 6.82 7.35 4.05
C LEU A 80 7.11 8.76 4.59
N ARG A 81 7.92 8.86 5.65
CA ARG A 81 8.31 10.17 6.20
C ARG A 81 9.09 11.03 5.19
N SER A 82 10.00 10.44 4.42
CA SER A 82 10.72 11.17 3.37
C SER A 82 9.76 11.71 2.31
N LEU A 83 8.83 10.87 1.85
CA LEU A 83 7.84 11.25 0.84
C LEU A 83 6.88 12.33 1.37
N GLU A 84 6.47 12.25 2.63
CA GLU A 84 5.64 13.27 3.28
C GLU A 84 6.36 14.62 3.32
N GLN A 85 7.66 14.64 3.65
CA GLN A 85 8.48 15.85 3.65
C GLN A 85 8.67 16.42 2.24
N GLU A 86 8.93 15.57 1.24
CA GLU A 86 9.05 15.99 -0.15
C GLU A 86 7.74 16.61 -0.67
N LEU A 87 6.60 16.00 -0.30
CA LEU A 87 5.28 16.49 -0.64
C LEU A 87 5.04 17.86 0.01
N GLU A 88 5.34 18.01 1.29
CA GLU A 88 5.23 19.29 2.00
C GLU A 88 6.08 20.38 1.34
N ALA A 89 7.34 20.08 1.02
CA ALA A 89 8.23 21.00 0.32
C ALA A 89 7.72 21.39 -1.08
N ALA A 90 7.17 20.42 -1.83
CA ALA A 90 6.58 20.67 -3.14
C ALA A 90 5.32 21.56 -3.03
N ASN A 91 4.46 21.30 -2.06
CA ASN A 91 3.28 22.13 -1.79
C ASN A 91 3.68 23.57 -1.43
N PHE A 92 4.66 23.73 -0.56
CA PHE A 92 5.18 25.04 -0.19
C PHE A 92 5.72 25.79 -1.42
N LYS A 93 6.48 25.09 -2.28
CA LYS A 93 7.02 25.65 -3.53
C LYS A 93 5.91 26.13 -4.47
N VAL A 94 4.83 25.36 -4.62
CA VAL A 94 3.67 25.74 -5.43
C VAL A 94 2.99 26.99 -4.86
N LEU A 95 2.75 27.03 -3.54
CA LEU A 95 2.14 28.19 -2.88
C LEU A 95 3.01 29.44 -3.01
N TYR A 96 4.32 29.30 -2.83
CA TYR A 96 5.27 30.39 -2.99
C TYR A 96 5.25 30.98 -4.40
N TYR A 97 5.44 30.16 -5.44
CA TYR A 97 5.46 30.68 -6.82
C TYR A 97 4.11 31.19 -7.29
N SER A 98 3.00 30.58 -6.88
CA SER A 98 1.66 31.09 -7.22
C SER A 98 1.41 32.47 -6.61
N THR A 99 1.92 32.71 -5.40
CA THR A 99 1.87 34.02 -4.75
C THR A 99 2.72 35.03 -5.50
N LEU A 100 3.95 34.67 -5.88
CA LEU A 100 4.82 35.55 -6.67
C LEU A 100 4.22 35.92 -8.03
N VAL A 101 3.61 34.96 -8.74
CA VAL A 101 2.94 35.22 -10.02
C VAL A 101 1.78 36.20 -9.81
N ARG A 102 1.01 36.04 -8.73
CA ARG A 102 -0.09 36.97 -8.39
C ARG A 102 0.44 38.38 -8.12
N VAL A 103 1.47 38.53 -7.29
CA VAL A 103 2.09 39.83 -6.99
C VAL A 103 2.62 40.48 -8.27
N ALA A 104 3.35 39.73 -9.11
CA ALA A 104 3.87 40.24 -10.37
C ALA A 104 2.76 40.76 -11.31
N LYS A 105 1.65 40.00 -11.43
CA LYS A 105 0.53 40.37 -12.29
C LYS A 105 -0.23 41.59 -11.77
N HIS A 106 -0.52 41.63 -10.48
CA HIS A 106 -1.41 42.64 -9.89
C HIS A 106 -0.69 43.91 -9.45
N GLU A 107 0.50 43.80 -8.87
CA GLU A 107 1.24 44.95 -8.31
C GLU A 107 2.24 45.51 -9.32
N LEU A 108 2.89 44.64 -10.10
CA LEU A 108 3.95 45.04 -11.04
C LEU A 108 3.46 45.10 -12.49
N GLY A 109 2.25 44.59 -12.79
CA GLY A 109 1.70 44.54 -14.15
C GLY A 109 2.46 43.61 -15.11
N VAL A 110 3.29 42.70 -14.58
CA VAL A 110 4.11 41.77 -15.37
C VAL A 110 3.40 40.42 -15.47
N ASP A 111 3.07 40.00 -16.69
CA ASP A 111 2.45 38.70 -16.96
C ASP A 111 3.53 37.63 -17.24
N ILE A 112 3.74 36.75 -16.26
CA ILE A 112 4.79 35.70 -16.26
C ILE A 112 4.23 34.34 -16.73
N GLU A 113 2.94 34.25 -17.05
CA GLU A 113 2.33 33.00 -17.49
C GLU A 113 2.86 32.56 -18.85
N LYS A 114 3.14 31.26 -19.00
CA LYS A 114 3.57 30.69 -20.29
C LYS A 114 2.41 30.79 -21.28
N LYS A 115 2.55 31.64 -22.30
CA LYS A 115 1.58 31.76 -23.39
C LYS A 115 1.52 30.43 -24.16
N SER A 116 0.31 29.89 -24.32
CA SER A 116 0.04 28.59 -24.97
C SER A 116 0.26 28.60 -26.50
N VAL A 117 0.52 29.77 -27.09
CA VAL A 117 0.51 29.99 -28.55
C VAL A 117 1.82 29.57 -29.24
N THR A 118 2.89 29.31 -28.49
CA THR A 118 4.18 28.92 -29.08
C THR A 118 4.17 27.44 -29.44
N LYS A 119 4.05 27.14 -30.74
CA LYS A 119 4.25 25.80 -31.30
C LYS A 119 5.63 25.27 -30.85
N PRO A 120 5.74 24.09 -30.23
CA PRO A 120 7.03 23.52 -29.87
C PRO A 120 7.80 23.19 -31.15
N SER A 121 9.00 23.74 -31.30
CA SER A 121 9.91 23.53 -32.44
C SER A 121 10.65 22.18 -32.34
N GLY A 122 9.94 21.11 -31.97
CA GLY A 122 10.55 19.83 -31.54
C GLY A 122 9.91 18.58 -32.14
N LEU A 123 9.37 18.66 -33.36
CA LEU A 123 9.00 17.50 -34.17
C LEU A 123 9.79 17.58 -35.48
N CYS A 124 11.03 17.08 -35.44
CA CYS A 124 11.82 16.69 -36.60
C CYS A 124 12.12 15.19 -36.48
#